data_AF-A0A927X372-F1
#
_entry.id   AF-A0A927X372-F1
#
_cell.length_a   1.000
_cell.length_b   1.000
_cell.length_c   1.000
_cell.angle_alpha   90.00
_cell.angle_beta   90.00
_cell.angle_gamma   90.00
#
_symmetry.space_group_name_H-M   'P 1'
#
loop_
_entity.id
_entity.type
_entity.pdbx_description
1 polymer ?
#
loop_
_entity_poly.entity_id
_entity_poly.type
_entity_poly.pdbx_seq_one_letter_code
_entity_poly.pdbx_strand_id
1 'polypeptide(L)'
;MRKFNEQALELCKIQGQIFAESTNKIKGSSLLFIRRYMNSTFCNKLDNMTYLFEKDDVFDEINNCGNKGIKISEDILYWVGYIYRYWAYTYNLSSKNIYKIIPGSEIVSLYGPYHTLDPENAIQRIYEHKRIKPQQSQLDLIRDNYKNILK
;
A
#
# COMPACT_ATOMS: atom_id res chain seq x y z
N MET A 1 -10.74 -15.13 -1.38
CA MET A 1 -10.31 -13.86 -0.77
C MET A 1 -10.61 -13.92 0.72
N ARG A 2 -9.77 -13.31 1.55
CA ARG A 2 -10.02 -13.23 3.00
C ARG A 2 -11.22 -12.31 3.25
N LYS A 3 -12.14 -12.73 4.12
CA LYS A 3 -13.31 -11.93 4.49
C LYS A 3 -12.87 -10.66 5.22
N PHE A 4 -13.34 -9.51 4.76
CA PHE A 4 -13.10 -8.23 5.42
C PHE A 4 -13.87 -8.17 6.76
N ASN A 5 -13.19 -7.77 7.84
CA ASN A 5 -13.74 -7.74 9.19
C ASN A 5 -13.31 -6.45 9.92
N GLU A 6 -13.73 -6.29 11.17
CA GLU A 6 -13.44 -5.10 11.98
C GLU A 6 -11.93 -4.86 12.17
N GLN A 7 -11.15 -5.92 12.39
CA GLN A 7 -9.69 -5.82 12.47
C GLN A 7 -9.08 -5.32 11.15
N ALA A 8 -9.59 -5.80 10.00
CA ALA A 8 -9.16 -5.33 8.68
C ALA A 8 -9.47 -3.84 8.49
N LEU A 9 -10.65 -3.41 8.91
CA LEU A 9 -11.08 -2.02 8.87
C LEU A 9 -10.13 -1.14 9.67
N GLU A 10 -9.78 -1.55 10.89
CA GLU A 10 -8.87 -0.79 11.74
C GLU A 10 -7.46 -0.68 11.14
N LEU A 11 -6.94 -1.77 10.58
CA LEU A 11 -5.66 -1.74 9.86
C LEU A 11 -5.69 -0.77 8.68
N CYS A 12 -6.79 -0.73 7.92
CA CYS A 12 -6.93 0.18 6.79
C CYS A 12 -6.96 1.65 7.24
N LYS A 13 -7.68 1.95 8.34
CA LYS A 13 -7.68 3.29 8.94
C LYS A 13 -6.30 3.69 9.44
N ILE A 14 -5.59 2.79 10.13
CA ILE A 14 -4.22 3.04 10.63
C ILE A 14 -3.29 3.39 9.47
N GLN A 15 -3.26 2.57 8.41
CA GLN A 15 -2.38 2.81 7.27
C GLN A 15 -2.80 4.07 6.49
N GLY A 16 -4.10 4.31 6.29
CA GLY A 16 -4.60 5.55 5.69
C GLY A 16 -4.14 6.78 6.47
N GLN A 17 -4.28 6.75 7.79
CA GLN A 17 -3.88 7.85 8.67
C GLN A 17 -2.37 8.11 8.60
N ILE A 18 -1.54 7.06 8.62
CA ILE A 18 -0.07 7.21 8.48
C ILE A 18 0.28 7.86 7.14
N PHE A 19 -0.40 7.49 6.05
CA PHE A 19 -0.17 8.10 4.75
C PHE A 19 -0.59 9.57 4.73
N ALA A 20 -1.74 9.92 5.29
CA ALA A 20 -2.20 11.30 5.39
C ALA A 20 -1.20 12.17 6.18
N GLU A 21 -0.82 11.72 7.38
CA GLU A 21 0.13 12.42 8.25
C GLU A 21 1.52 12.59 7.62
N SER A 22 1.91 11.69 6.71
CA SER A 22 3.19 11.81 5.99
C SER A 22 3.32 13.15 5.27
N THR A 23 2.22 13.74 4.77
CA THR A 23 2.23 15.05 4.10
C THR A 23 3.04 16.09 4.87
N ASN A 24 2.81 16.15 6.19
CA ASN A 24 3.42 17.12 7.10
C ASN A 24 4.64 16.58 7.85
N LYS A 25 4.70 15.26 8.09
CA LYS A 25 5.77 14.63 8.90
C LYS A 25 7.05 14.31 8.13
N ILE A 26 6.95 13.95 6.85
CA ILE A 26 8.15 13.71 6.03
C ILE A 26 8.62 15.02 5.37
N LYS A 27 9.92 15.21 5.16
CA LYS A 27 10.44 16.36 4.40
C LYS A 27 10.39 16.14 2.88
N GLY A 28 10.52 14.89 2.44
CA GLY A 28 10.65 14.54 1.03
C GLY A 28 9.35 14.33 0.26
N SER A 29 9.49 13.74 -0.94
CA SER A 29 8.39 13.39 -1.85
C SER A 29 7.42 12.37 -1.25
N SER A 30 6.12 12.61 -1.41
CA SER A 30 5.08 11.65 -1.02
C SER A 30 5.23 10.31 -1.76
N LEU A 31 5.63 10.31 -3.05
CA LEU A 31 5.84 9.07 -3.80
C LEU A 31 7.03 8.25 -3.26
N LEU A 32 8.08 8.94 -2.82
CA LEU A 32 9.22 8.28 -2.19
C LEU A 32 8.83 7.66 -0.86
N PHE A 33 8.01 8.35 -0.07
CA PHE A 33 7.43 7.80 1.16
C PHE A 33 6.60 6.56 0.88
N ILE A 34 5.65 6.60 -0.07
CA ILE A 34 4.82 5.44 -0.44
C ILE A 34 5.71 4.24 -0.78
N ARG A 35 6.72 4.44 -1.64
CA ARG A 35 7.64 3.37 -2.02
C ARG A 35 8.37 2.78 -0.81
N ARG A 36 8.89 3.61 0.08
CA ARG A 36 9.63 3.15 1.27
C ARG A 36 8.71 2.45 2.26
N TYR A 37 7.55 3.03 2.54
CA TYR A 37 6.54 2.45 3.41
C TYR A 37 6.14 1.05 2.92
N MET A 38 5.79 0.90 1.65
CA MET A 38 5.35 -0.38 1.09
C MET A 38 6.45 -1.45 1.04
N ASN A 39 7.72 -1.07 1.27
CA ASN A 39 8.88 -1.95 1.38
C ASN A 39 9.47 -2.00 2.80
N SER A 40 8.83 -1.36 3.78
CA SER A 40 9.33 -1.24 5.15
C SER A 40 9.12 -2.51 5.97
N THR A 41 9.90 -2.64 7.05
CA THR A 41 9.71 -3.70 8.04
C THR A 41 8.40 -3.53 8.78
N PHE A 42 8.00 -2.29 9.08
CA PHE A 42 6.69 -1.96 9.63
C PHE A 42 5.53 -2.54 8.80
N CYS A 43 5.52 -2.26 7.49
CA CYS A 43 4.44 -2.71 6.63
C CYS A 43 4.42 -4.25 6.47
N ASN A 44 5.60 -4.89 6.52
CA ASN A 44 5.71 -6.35 6.57
C ASN A 44 5.13 -6.94 7.89
N LYS A 45 5.33 -6.29 9.04
CA LYS A 45 4.69 -6.69 10.30
C LYS A 45 3.17 -6.58 10.22
N LEU A 46 2.64 -5.55 9.56
CA LEU A 46 1.20 -5.42 9.29
C LEU A 46 0.69 -6.54 8.38
N ASP A 47 1.42 -6.89 7.31
CA ASP A 47 1.05 -7.99 6.41
C ASP A 47 0.93 -9.33 7.17
N ASN A 48 1.83 -9.58 8.12
CA ASN A 48 1.87 -10.81 8.92
C ASN A 48 1.00 -10.75 10.19
N MET A 49 0.29 -9.65 10.43
CA MET A 49 -0.53 -9.43 11.64
C MET A 49 0.26 -9.53 12.97
N THR A 50 1.58 -9.37 12.94
CA THR A 50 2.47 -9.44 14.12
C THR A 50 2.72 -8.07 14.75
N TYR A 51 1.79 -7.15 14.56
CA TYR A 51 1.96 -5.75 14.93
C TYR A 51 1.89 -5.56 16.45
N LEU A 52 3.02 -5.16 17.04
CA LEU A 52 3.15 -4.62 18.40
C LEU A 52 3.60 -3.16 18.23
N PHE A 53 2.84 -2.23 18.82
CA PHE A 53 2.94 -0.76 18.70
C PHE A 53 4.38 -0.21 18.91
N GLU A 54 4.86 0.84 18.22
CA GLU A 54 4.49 2.27 18.35
C GLU A 54 4.33 3.00 16.99
N LYS A 55 3.53 4.08 16.93
CA LYS A 55 3.30 4.88 15.71
C LYS A 55 4.48 5.78 15.33
N ASP A 56 5.30 6.18 16.30
CA ASP A 56 6.41 7.11 16.06
C ASP A 56 7.58 6.42 15.32
N ASP A 57 7.78 5.12 15.54
CA ASP A 57 8.79 4.30 14.85
C ASP A 57 8.65 4.32 13.31
N VAL A 58 7.43 4.40 12.79
CA VAL A 58 7.21 4.25 11.33
C VAL A 58 7.79 5.41 10.55
N PHE A 59 7.68 6.62 11.08
CA PHE A 59 8.20 7.80 10.40
C PHE A 59 9.72 7.84 10.53
N ASP A 60 10.29 7.44 11.66
CA ASP A 60 11.75 7.38 11.83
C ASP A 60 12.41 6.33 10.93
N GLU A 61 11.79 5.16 10.75
CA GLU A 61 12.22 4.15 9.77
C GLU A 61 12.23 4.73 8.33
N ILE A 62 11.27 5.58 8.00
CA ILE A 62 11.01 6.06 6.64
C ILE A 62 11.65 7.42 6.34
N ASN A 63 11.92 8.26 7.36
CA ASN A 63 12.23 9.70 7.29
C ASN A 63 13.51 10.08 6.55
N ASN A 64 14.32 9.11 6.12
CA ASN A 64 15.40 9.33 5.17
C ASN A 64 14.89 9.67 3.74
N CYS A 65 13.64 10.11 3.58
CA CYS A 65 13.11 10.71 2.36
C CYS A 65 13.79 12.06 2.16
N GLY A 66 14.72 12.16 1.20
CA GLY A 66 15.56 13.35 0.99
C GLY A 66 14.81 14.69 0.93
N ASN A 67 15.53 15.81 1.05
CA ASN A 67 14.99 17.12 1.44
C ASN A 67 14.07 17.83 0.41
N LYS A 68 13.77 17.25 -0.75
CA LYS A 68 12.96 17.88 -1.81
C LYS A 68 12.01 16.86 -2.44
N GLY A 69 10.79 17.29 -2.75
CA GLY A 69 9.82 16.46 -3.48
C GLY A 69 8.41 17.02 -3.49
N ILE A 70 7.60 16.53 -4.43
CA ILE A 70 6.19 16.91 -4.56
C ILE A 70 5.41 16.29 -3.40
N LYS A 71 4.58 17.14 -2.76
CA LYS A 71 3.61 16.73 -1.74
C LYS A 71 2.27 16.46 -2.39
N ILE A 72 1.66 15.35 -1.99
CA ILE A 72 0.29 14.97 -2.37
C ILE A 72 -0.62 15.33 -1.19
N SER A 73 -1.84 15.76 -1.46
CA SER A 73 -2.82 16.11 -0.42
C SER A 73 -3.17 14.93 0.49
N GLU A 74 -3.52 15.25 1.73
CA GLU A 74 -3.83 14.26 2.77
C GLU A 74 -4.96 13.31 2.36
N ASP A 75 -6.04 13.80 1.76
CA ASP A 75 -7.18 12.98 1.32
C ASP A 75 -6.79 11.90 0.30
N ILE A 76 -5.93 12.27 -0.64
CA ILE A 76 -5.43 11.34 -1.67
C ILE A 76 -4.55 10.30 -1.01
N LEU A 77 -3.64 10.72 -0.13
CA LEU A 77 -2.74 9.81 0.56
C LEU A 77 -3.48 8.86 1.52
N TYR A 78 -4.49 9.36 2.24
CA TYR A 78 -5.36 8.55 3.07
C TYR A 78 -6.00 7.43 2.24
N TRP A 79 -6.62 7.78 1.11
CA TRP A 79 -7.24 6.81 0.23
C TRP A 79 -6.25 5.80 -0.33
N VAL A 80 -5.07 6.25 -0.78
CA VAL A 80 -4.00 5.36 -1.27
C VAL A 80 -3.56 4.37 -0.19
N GLY A 81 -3.29 4.84 1.03
CA GLY A 81 -2.90 4.00 2.16
C GLY A 81 -3.99 2.98 2.50
N TYR A 82 -5.25 3.43 2.50
CA TYR A 82 -6.42 2.58 2.75
C TYR A 82 -6.56 1.47 1.69
N ILE A 83 -6.54 1.82 0.40
CA ILE A 83 -6.67 0.84 -0.70
C ILE A 83 -5.54 -0.18 -0.65
N TYR A 84 -4.28 0.24 -0.46
CA TYR A 84 -3.17 -0.69 -0.35
C TYR A 84 -3.36 -1.70 0.78
N ARG A 85 -3.81 -1.23 1.95
CA ARG A 85 -4.01 -2.13 3.10
C ARG A 85 -5.18 -3.08 2.90
N TYR A 86 -6.30 -2.57 2.37
CA TYR A 86 -7.47 -3.36 2.03
C TYR A 86 -7.07 -4.48 1.05
N TRP A 87 -6.35 -4.11 -0.02
CA TRP A 87 -5.90 -5.04 -1.05
C TRP A 87 -5.02 -6.13 -0.44
N ALA A 88 -4.01 -5.74 0.34
CA ALA A 88 -3.08 -6.67 0.94
C ALA A 88 -3.78 -7.66 1.88
N TYR A 89 -4.74 -7.18 2.68
CA TYR A 89 -5.51 -8.03 3.58
C TYR A 89 -6.45 -9.00 2.85
N THR A 90 -7.26 -8.50 1.91
CA THR A 90 -8.34 -9.28 1.26
C THR A 90 -7.81 -10.26 0.21
N TYR A 91 -6.76 -9.88 -0.51
CA TYR A 91 -6.11 -10.72 -1.53
C TYR A 91 -4.95 -11.54 -0.97
N ASN A 92 -4.63 -11.42 0.33
CA ASN A 92 -3.52 -12.12 0.96
C ASN A 92 -2.20 -11.95 0.19
N LEU A 93 -1.94 -10.71 -0.23
CA LEU A 93 -0.73 -10.29 -0.94
C LEU A 93 0.09 -9.41 -0.02
N SER A 94 1.41 -9.56 -0.04
CA SER A 94 2.27 -8.62 0.67
C SER A 94 2.18 -7.23 0.05
N SER A 95 2.33 -6.21 0.88
CA SER A 95 2.34 -4.81 0.47
C SER A 95 3.42 -4.55 -0.58
N LYS A 96 4.59 -5.18 -0.43
CA LYS A 96 5.67 -5.15 -1.43
C LYS A 96 5.24 -5.67 -2.80
N ASN A 97 4.46 -6.75 -2.83
CA ASN A 97 3.98 -7.34 -4.08
C ASN A 97 2.90 -6.47 -4.73
N ILE A 98 1.99 -5.90 -3.95
CA ILE A 98 0.98 -4.97 -4.49
C ILE A 98 1.64 -3.73 -5.06
N TYR A 99 2.68 -3.19 -4.42
CA TYR A 99 3.44 -2.06 -4.96
C TYR A 99 4.09 -2.37 -6.32
N LYS A 100 4.46 -3.64 -6.59
CA LYS A 100 4.94 -4.06 -7.92
C LYS A 100 3.81 -4.08 -8.97
N ILE A 101 2.59 -4.42 -8.57
CA ILE A 101 1.42 -4.44 -9.44
C ILE A 101 1.00 -3.00 -9.80
N ILE A 102 0.91 -2.13 -8.79
CA ILE A 102 0.54 -0.73 -8.95
C ILE A 102 1.44 0.18 -8.10
N PRO A 103 2.42 0.85 -8.71
CA PRO A 103 3.29 1.80 -8.03
C PRO A 103 2.54 3.04 -7.53
N GLY A 104 3.16 3.76 -6.58
CA GLY A 104 2.57 4.93 -5.92
C GLY A 104 2.08 6.01 -6.89
N SER A 105 2.82 6.29 -7.97
CA SER A 105 2.42 7.29 -8.97
C SER A 105 1.14 6.93 -9.70
N GLU A 106 0.92 5.63 -9.94
CA GLU A 106 -0.22 5.13 -10.69
C GLU A 106 -1.46 5.03 -9.80
N ILE A 107 -1.34 4.53 -8.57
CA ILE A 107 -2.51 4.52 -7.67
C ILE A 107 -2.99 5.94 -7.36
N VAL A 108 -2.07 6.90 -7.22
CA VAL A 108 -2.41 8.31 -6.99
C VAL A 108 -3.21 8.89 -8.15
N SER A 109 -2.86 8.59 -9.41
CA SER A 109 -3.61 9.11 -10.57
C SER A 109 -5.01 8.52 -10.69
N LEU A 110 -5.29 7.40 -10.01
CA LEU A 110 -6.60 6.76 -9.97
C LEU A 110 -7.53 7.31 -8.87
N TYR A 111 -7.06 8.22 -8.02
CA TYR A 111 -7.89 8.82 -6.99
C TYR A 111 -9.17 9.42 -7.58
N GLY A 112 -9.05 10.34 -8.56
CA GLY A 112 -10.18 11.01 -9.20
C GLY A 112 -11.31 10.06 -9.63
N PRO A 113 -11.04 9.06 -10.49
CA PRO A 113 -12.09 8.16 -10.96
C PRO A 113 -12.57 7.13 -9.93
N TYR A 114 -11.77 6.75 -8.92
CA TYR A 114 -12.05 5.57 -8.08
C TYR A 114 -12.32 5.86 -6.60
N HIS A 115 -12.04 7.06 -6.07
CA HIS A 115 -12.14 7.32 -4.63
C HIS A 115 -13.57 7.26 -4.05
N THR A 116 -14.59 7.36 -4.90
CA THR A 116 -16.01 7.24 -4.52
C THR A 116 -16.55 5.81 -4.56
N LEU A 117 -15.76 4.86 -5.06
CA LEU A 117 -16.12 3.45 -5.09
C LEU A 117 -15.83 2.81 -3.75
N ASP A 118 -16.51 1.71 -3.46
CA ASP A 118 -16.01 0.81 -2.42
C ASP A 118 -14.63 0.25 -2.82
N PRO A 119 -13.78 -0.07 -1.83
CA PRO A 119 -12.41 -0.52 -2.06
C PRO A 119 -12.30 -1.76 -2.96
N GLU A 120 -13.26 -2.69 -2.85
CA GLU A 120 -13.27 -3.91 -3.64
C GLU A 120 -13.46 -3.60 -5.12
N ASN A 121 -14.46 -2.79 -5.45
CA ASN A 121 -14.73 -2.36 -6.81
C ASN A 121 -13.58 -1.51 -7.39
N ALA A 122 -12.94 -0.66 -6.58
CA ALA A 122 -11.75 0.07 -7.02
C ALA A 122 -10.61 -0.89 -7.43
N ILE A 123 -10.35 -1.91 -6.62
CA ILE A 123 -9.29 -2.90 -6.89
C ILE A 123 -9.63 -3.77 -8.10
N GLN A 124 -10.88 -4.19 -8.26
CA GLN A 124 -11.32 -4.94 -9.43
C GLN A 124 -11.10 -4.14 -10.73
N ARG A 125 -11.45 -2.85 -10.75
CA ARG A 125 -11.18 -1.97 -11.90
C ARG A 125 -9.69 -1.83 -12.20
N ILE A 126 -8.83 -1.83 -11.17
CA ILE A 126 -7.38 -1.82 -11.37
C ILE A 126 -6.92 -3.11 -12.05
N TYR A 127 -7.39 -4.27 -11.58
CA TYR A 127 -7.07 -5.56 -12.21
C TYR A 127 -7.54 -5.63 -13.67
N GLU A 128 -8.76 -5.16 -13.95
CA GLU A 128 -9.31 -5.07 -15.30
C GLU A 128 -8.46 -4.17 -16.21
N HIS A 129 -8.11 -2.97 -15.73
CA HIS A 129 -7.26 -2.03 -16.47
C HIS A 129 -5.87 -2.61 -16.76
N LYS A 130 -5.30 -3.33 -15.79
CA LYS A 130 -4.01 -4.03 -15.94
C LYS A 130 -4.09 -5.28 -16.83
N ARG A 131 -5.30 -5.76 -17.15
CA ARG A 131 -5.54 -7.03 -17.85
C ARG A 131 -4.93 -8.24 -17.11
N ILE A 132 -4.94 -8.20 -15.78
CA ILE A 132 -4.42 -9.27 -14.92
C ILE A 132 -5.57 -9.81 -14.08
N LYS A 133 -5.68 -11.14 -13.98
CA LYS A 133 -6.63 -11.76 -13.04
C LYS A 133 -6.00 -11.82 -11.64
N PRO A 134 -6.78 -11.64 -10.56
CA PRO A 134 -6.26 -11.74 -9.20
C PRO A 134 -5.47 -13.03 -8.92
N GLN A 135 -5.99 -14.20 -9.32
CA GLN A 135 -5.27 -15.47 -9.13
C GLN A 135 -3.99 -15.54 -9.97
N GLN A 136 -4.02 -15.01 -11.18
CA GLN A 136 -2.85 -14.97 -12.06
C GLN A 136 -1.74 -14.10 -11.44
N SER A 137 -2.10 -12.95 -10.87
CA SER A 137 -1.14 -12.08 -10.19
C SER A 137 -0.43 -12.79 -9.03
N GLN A 138 -1.17 -13.58 -8.24
CA GLN A 138 -0.59 -14.38 -7.16
C GLN A 138 0.38 -15.44 -7.70
N LEU A 139 0.02 -16.15 -8.76
CA LEU A 139 0.87 -17.16 -9.39
C LEU A 139 2.16 -16.56 -9.97
N ASP A 140 2.06 -15.41 -10.64
CA ASP A 140 3.22 -14.75 -11.23
C ASP A 140 4.20 -14.26 -10.16
N LEU A 141 3.68 -13.74 -9.04
CA LEU A 141 4.49 -13.37 -7.89
C LEU A 141 5.18 -14.58 -7.23
N ILE A 142 4.50 -15.70 -7.11
CA ILE A 142 5.08 -16.95 -6.60
C ILE A 142 6.24 -17.39 -7.51
N ARG A 143 6.03 -17.41 -8.83
CA ARG A 143 7.05 -17.78 -9.82
C ARG A 143 8.26 -16.86 -9.75
N ASP A 144 8.06 -15.55 -9.63
CA ASP A 144 9.15 -14.58 -9.54
C ASP A 144 9.97 -14.76 -8.25
N ASN A 145 9.33 -15.08 -7.13
CA ASN A 145 10.04 -15.37 -5.87
C ASN A 145 10.92 -16.62 -6.00
N TYR A 146 10.42 -17.70 -6.61
CA TYR A 146 11.22 -18.91 -6.86
C TYR A 146 12.44 -18.65 -7.77
N LYS A 147 12.27 -17.82 -8.82
CA LYS A 147 13.39 -17.43 -9.70
C LYS A 147 14.50 -16.66 -8.98
N ASN A 148 14.16 -15.91 -7.94
CA ASN A 148 15.14 -15.13 -7.17
C ASN A 148 15.87 -15.96 -6.11
N ILE A 149 15.33 -17.11 -5.69
CA ILE A 149 15.98 -18.02 -4.72
C ILE A 149 17.02 -18.91 -5.42
N LEU A 150 16.86 -19.16 -6.72
CA LEU A 150 17.74 -20.00 -7.53
C LEU A 150 18.90 -19.24 -8.20
N LYS A 151 19.08 -17.95 -7.89
CA LYS A 151 20.19 -17.10 -8.36
C LYS A 151 21.09 -16.76 -7.17
#